data_AF-A0A946IZH8-F1
#
_entry.id   AF-A0A946IZH8-F1
#
_cell.length_a   1.000
_cell.length_b   1.000
_cell.length_c   1.000
_cell.angle_alpha   90.00
_cell.angle_beta   90.00
_cell.angle_gamma   90.00
#
_symmetry.space_group_name_H-M   'P 1'
#
loop_
_entity.id
_entity.type
_entity.pdbx_description
1 polymer ?
#
loop_
_entity_poly.entity_id
_entity_poly.type
_entity_poly.pdbx_seq_one_letter_code
_entity_poly.pdbx_strand_id
1 'polypeptide(L)'
;RIEYKLEKSKQLPKVSGFLSGTYTGYNNEFDFTNKTQNWFGSSVLGVNLEIPIFSAFKLNVSSQKAKIAMNQAMTNLEEQEEKTQAEVQQKLNDYQLAIQTLNVSEQNMNLSMSIEEKNSIKFFEGIVSSFELRQAQLQLLDSQQKYLNSVLELISIKTELETLYNNTN
;
A
#
# COMPACT_ATOMS: atom_id res chain seq x y z
N ARG A 1 -1.86 -0.78 -19.41
CA ARG A 1 -2.81 -1.06 -20.54
C ARG A 1 -3.11 0.18 -21.39
N ILE A 2 -3.43 1.34 -20.80
CA ILE A 2 -3.76 2.58 -21.53
C ILE A 2 -2.58 3.06 -22.39
N GLU A 3 -1.37 3.05 -21.85
CA GLU A 3 -0.16 3.46 -22.59
C GLU A 3 0.12 2.60 -23.83
N TYR A 4 -0.07 1.28 -23.74
CA TYR A 4 0.05 0.42 -24.92
C TYR A 4 -0.95 0.79 -26.01
N LYS A 5 -2.20 1.09 -25.64
CA LYS A 5 -3.23 1.56 -26.59
C LYS A 5 -2.87 2.93 -27.19
N LEU A 6 -2.30 3.83 -26.39
CA LEU A 6 -1.83 5.15 -26.81
C LEU A 6 -0.67 5.05 -27.80
N GLU A 7 0.34 4.21 -27.54
CA GLU A 7 1.45 4.02 -28.46
C GLU A 7 1.02 3.37 -29.77
N LYS A 8 0.02 2.47 -29.71
CA LYS A 8 -0.59 1.88 -30.91
C LYS A 8 -1.38 2.91 -31.72
N SER A 9 -2.10 3.83 -31.07
CA SER A 9 -2.90 4.85 -31.77
C SER A 9 -2.05 5.92 -32.46
N LYS A 10 -0.78 6.11 -32.07
CA LYS A 10 0.17 7.01 -32.76
C LYS A 10 0.50 6.60 -34.19
N GLN A 11 0.17 5.37 -34.60
CA GLN A 11 0.33 4.89 -35.98
C GLN A 11 -0.86 5.27 -36.87
N LEU A 12 -1.95 5.78 -36.29
CA LEU A 12 -3.13 6.20 -37.02
C LEU A 12 -3.03 7.67 -37.42
N PRO A 13 -3.71 8.09 -38.52
CA PRO A 13 -3.86 9.49 -38.88
C PRO A 13 -4.44 10.32 -37.74
N LYS A 14 -3.93 11.53 -37.55
CA LYS A 14 -4.46 12.50 -36.58
C LYS A 14 -5.13 13.64 -37.32
N VAL A 15 -6.35 13.96 -36.90
CA VAL A 15 -7.09 15.14 -37.37
C VAL A 15 -7.20 16.12 -36.22
N SER A 16 -6.76 17.35 -36.43
CA SER A 16 -6.93 18.45 -35.48
C SER A 16 -7.53 19.67 -36.17
N GLY A 17 -8.37 20.42 -35.46
CA GLY A 17 -8.88 21.72 -35.91
C GLY A 17 -8.18 22.83 -35.15
N PHE A 18 -7.97 23.97 -35.79
CA PHE A 18 -7.49 25.17 -35.11
C PHE A 18 -8.27 26.40 -35.56
N LEU A 19 -8.46 27.32 -34.62
CA LEU A 19 -9.03 28.65 -34.85
C LEU A 19 -8.07 29.66 -34.23
N SER A 20 -7.63 30.63 -35.02
CA SER A 20 -6.81 31.75 -34.54
C SER A 20 -7.37 33.08 -35.05
N GLY A 21 -7.16 34.12 -34.25
CA GLY A 21 -7.52 35.50 -34.59
C GLY A 21 -6.39 36.42 -34.12
N THR A 22 -5.94 37.29 -35.00
CA THR A 22 -4.82 38.20 -34.74
C THR A 22 -5.13 39.58 -35.27
N TYR A 23 -4.78 40.62 -34.51
CA TYR A 23 -4.77 42.00 -34.96
C TYR A 23 -3.34 42.47 -35.06
N THR A 24 -2.92 42.86 -36.27
CA THR A 24 -1.56 43.30 -36.54
C THR A 24 -1.59 44.72 -37.12
N GLY A 25 -0.79 45.61 -36.53
CA GLY A 25 -0.50 46.94 -37.06
C GLY A 25 0.94 46.98 -37.56
N TYR A 26 1.16 47.42 -38.80
CA TYR A 26 2.48 47.51 -39.41
C TYR A 26 2.95 48.97 -39.40
N ASN A 27 3.96 49.28 -38.58
CA ASN A 27 4.55 50.62 -38.46
C ASN A 27 6.08 50.57 -38.64
N ASN A 28 6.66 51.60 -39.24
CA ASN A 28 8.12 51.77 -39.34
C ASN A 28 8.74 52.56 -38.18
N GLU A 29 7.92 53.26 -37.37
CA GLU A 29 8.35 54.03 -36.19
C GLU A 29 7.51 53.64 -34.96
N PHE A 30 8.07 53.82 -33.76
CA PHE A 30 7.56 53.31 -32.48
C PHE A 30 6.40 54.17 -31.92
N ASP A 31 5.31 54.32 -32.69
CA ASP A 31 4.19 55.24 -32.39
C ASP A 31 2.83 54.53 -32.21
N PHE A 32 2.72 53.67 -31.18
CA PHE A 32 1.54 52.81 -30.95
C PHE A 32 0.32 53.53 -30.33
N THR A 33 0.45 54.80 -29.94
CA THR A 33 -0.60 55.59 -29.27
C THR A 33 -1.41 56.45 -30.24
N ASN A 34 -1.06 56.44 -31.53
CA ASN A 34 -1.67 57.27 -32.55
C ASN A 34 -2.98 56.64 -33.11
N LYS A 35 -4.08 57.40 -33.11
CA LYS A 35 -5.43 56.91 -33.46
C LYS A 35 -5.65 56.63 -34.95
N THR A 36 -4.71 57.05 -35.81
CA THR A 36 -4.76 56.87 -37.27
C THR A 36 -4.05 55.60 -37.76
N GLN A 37 -3.54 54.76 -36.85
CA GLN A 37 -2.88 53.51 -37.19
C GLN A 37 -3.87 52.48 -37.76
N ASN A 38 -3.54 51.92 -38.92
CA ASN A 38 -4.35 50.89 -39.58
C ASN A 38 -4.09 49.52 -38.92
N TRP A 39 -5.05 49.07 -38.14
CA TRP A 39 -5.05 47.74 -37.53
C TRP A 39 -5.74 46.74 -38.45
N PHE A 40 -5.01 45.70 -38.86
CA PHE A 40 -5.54 44.65 -39.71
C PHE A 40 -5.90 43.44 -38.86
N GLY A 41 -7.21 43.18 -38.75
CA GLY A 41 -7.72 41.96 -38.13
C GLY A 41 -7.75 40.82 -39.14
N SER A 42 -7.24 39.66 -38.74
CA SER A 42 -7.33 38.42 -39.52
C SER A 42 -7.77 37.29 -38.61
N SER A 43 -8.58 36.38 -39.14
CA SER A 43 -8.94 35.14 -38.47
C SER A 43 -8.80 33.97 -39.43
N VAL A 44 -8.26 32.87 -38.92
CA VAL A 44 -8.02 31.64 -39.68
C VAL A 44 -8.67 30.49 -38.95
N LEU A 45 -9.56 29.79 -39.65
CA LEU A 45 -10.10 28.49 -39.26
C LEU A 45 -9.51 27.45 -40.20
N GLY A 46 -8.91 26.39 -39.64
CA GLY A 46 -8.28 25.34 -40.43
C GLY A 46 -8.44 23.96 -39.80
N VAL A 47 -8.35 22.93 -40.64
CA VAL A 47 -8.25 21.54 -40.24
C VAL A 47 -6.91 21.01 -40.72
N ASN A 48 -6.17 20.35 -39.82
CA ASN A 48 -4.88 19.74 -40.08
C ASN A 48 -5.01 18.21 -40.01
N LEU A 49 -4.58 17.52 -41.06
CA LEU A 49 -4.54 16.06 -41.14
C LEU A 49 -3.07 15.62 -41.20
N GLU A 50 -2.59 14.93 -40.16
CA GLU A 50 -1.24 14.40 -40.06
C GLU A 50 -1.26 12.88 -40.27
N ILE A 51 -0.67 12.40 -41.36
CA ILE A 51 -0.54 10.97 -41.68
C ILE A 51 0.94 10.57 -41.60
N PRO A 52 1.35 9.76 -40.60
CA PRO A 52 2.71 9.28 -40.52
C PRO A 52 2.96 8.19 -41.57
N ILE A 53 3.70 8.51 -42.64
CA ILE A 53 3.94 7.58 -43.77
C ILE A 53 5.17 6.69 -43.54
N PHE A 54 6.22 7.23 -42.91
CA PHE A 54 7.43 6.46 -42.54
C PHE A 54 8.01 6.99 -41.23
N SER A 55 8.19 6.10 -40.25
CA SER A 55 8.68 6.45 -38.91
C SER A 55 10.01 5.78 -38.55
N ALA A 56 10.76 5.23 -39.51
CA ALA A 56 11.99 4.47 -39.28
C ALA A 56 11.87 3.44 -38.12
N PHE A 57 10.79 2.66 -38.09
CA PHE A 57 10.45 1.68 -37.04
C PHE A 57 10.24 2.22 -35.61
N LYS A 58 10.43 3.53 -35.35
CA LYS A 58 10.29 4.14 -34.02
C LYS A 58 8.94 3.85 -33.36
N LEU A 59 7.84 3.97 -34.09
CA LEU A 59 6.48 3.72 -33.56
C LEU A 59 6.25 2.24 -33.22
N ASN A 60 6.84 1.32 -33.99
CA ASN A 60 6.78 -0.11 -33.72
C ASN A 60 7.56 -0.45 -32.44
N VAL A 61 8.79 0.04 -32.31
CA VAL A 61 9.61 -0.15 -31.11
C VAL A 61 8.93 0.45 -29.87
N SER A 62 8.35 1.65 -29.99
CA SER A 62 7.60 2.29 -28.90
C SER A 62 6.41 1.45 -28.43
N SER A 63 5.61 0.93 -29.37
CA SER A 63 4.50 0.03 -29.08
C SER A 63 4.96 -1.28 -28.43
N GLN A 64 6.09 -1.85 -28.87
CA GLN A 64 6.66 -3.06 -28.24
C GLN A 64 7.16 -2.79 -26.83
N LYS A 65 7.84 -1.67 -26.59
CA LYS A 65 8.25 -1.24 -25.23
C LYS A 65 7.03 -1.08 -24.32
N ALA A 66 5.98 -0.42 -24.79
CA ALA A 66 4.75 -0.26 -24.01
C ALA A 66 4.03 -1.60 -23.76
N LYS A 67 4.14 -2.57 -24.67
CA LYS A 67 3.65 -3.95 -24.46
C LYS A 67 4.46 -4.67 -23.39
N ILE A 68 5.79 -4.56 -23.41
CA ILE A 68 6.66 -5.14 -22.38
C ILE A 68 6.35 -4.52 -21.02
N ALA A 69 6.27 -3.20 -20.93
CA ALA A 69 5.91 -2.50 -19.69
C ALA A 69 4.52 -2.92 -19.18
N MET A 70 3.55 -3.12 -20.07
CA MET A 70 2.24 -3.67 -19.69
C MET A 70 2.35 -5.09 -19.12
N ASN A 71 3.14 -5.96 -19.75
CA ASN A 71 3.33 -7.32 -19.28
C ASN A 71 4.05 -7.33 -17.92
N GLN A 72 5.08 -6.51 -17.74
CA GLN A 72 5.75 -6.32 -16.44
C GLN A 72 4.77 -5.85 -15.37
N ALA A 73 3.92 -4.87 -15.68
CA ALA A 73 2.89 -4.42 -14.74
C ALA A 73 1.85 -5.52 -14.40
N MET A 74 1.55 -6.42 -15.33
CA MET A 74 0.68 -7.58 -15.07
C MET A 74 1.36 -8.61 -14.18
N THR A 75 2.63 -8.94 -14.45
CA THR A 75 3.42 -9.84 -13.59
C THR A 75 3.60 -9.27 -12.19
N ASN A 76 3.88 -7.97 -12.06
CA ASN A 76 3.98 -7.32 -10.75
C ASN A 76 2.65 -7.33 -9.99
N LEU A 77 1.52 -7.24 -10.71
CA LEU A 77 0.19 -7.35 -10.10
C LEU A 77 -0.03 -8.77 -9.56
N GLU A 78 0.26 -9.80 -10.35
CA GLU A 78 0.17 -11.21 -9.94
C GLU A 78 1.08 -11.52 -8.74
N GLU A 79 2.34 -11.07 -8.79
CA GLU A 79 3.28 -11.20 -7.66
C GLU A 79 2.76 -10.50 -6.39
N GLN A 80 2.19 -9.30 -6.54
CA GLN A 80 1.61 -8.56 -5.42
C GLN A 80 0.38 -9.26 -4.86
N GLU A 81 -0.48 -9.85 -5.70
CA GLU A 81 -1.62 -10.65 -5.28
C GLU A 81 -1.18 -11.89 -4.49
N GLU A 82 -0.21 -12.64 -5.01
CA GLU A 82 0.37 -13.81 -4.32
C GLU A 82 0.99 -13.42 -2.97
N LYS A 83 1.75 -12.33 -2.95
CA LYS A 83 2.37 -11.82 -1.72
C LYS A 83 1.32 -11.43 -0.69
N THR A 84 0.27 -10.71 -1.10
CA THR A 84 -0.84 -10.34 -0.20
C THR A 84 -1.57 -11.59 0.32
N GLN A 85 -1.81 -12.60 -0.51
CA GLN A 85 -2.39 -13.87 -0.07
C GLN A 85 -1.50 -14.58 0.96
N ALA A 86 -0.19 -14.63 0.72
CA ALA A 86 0.78 -15.22 1.64
C ALA A 86 0.82 -14.46 2.98
N GLU A 87 0.80 -13.12 2.96
CA GLU A 87 0.74 -12.28 4.15
C GLU A 87 -0.54 -12.53 4.97
N VAL A 88 -1.71 -12.62 4.31
CA VAL A 88 -2.98 -12.95 4.98
C VAL A 88 -2.92 -14.33 5.62
N GLN A 89 -2.43 -15.34 4.90
CA GLN A 89 -2.31 -16.69 5.43
C GLN A 89 -1.33 -16.77 6.61
N GLN A 90 -0.22 -16.05 6.53
CA GLN A 90 0.74 -15.95 7.62
C GLN A 90 0.08 -15.35 8.87
N LYS A 91 -0.64 -14.23 8.72
CA LYS A 91 -1.32 -13.57 9.85
C LYS A 91 -2.43 -14.42 10.47
N LEU A 92 -3.14 -15.20 9.66
CA LEU A 92 -4.10 -16.20 10.18
C LEU A 92 -3.41 -17.28 11.01
N ASN A 93 -2.25 -17.76 10.57
CA ASN A 93 -1.46 -18.74 11.32
C ASN A 93 -0.93 -18.14 12.64
N ASP A 94 -0.41 -16.90 12.59
CA ASP A 94 0.05 -16.18 13.77
C ASP A 94 -1.07 -16.00 14.80
N TYR A 95 -2.29 -15.68 14.34
CA TYR A 95 -3.48 -15.57 15.19
C TYR A 95 -3.83 -16.91 15.87
N GLN A 96 -3.80 -18.02 15.13
CA GLN A 96 -4.03 -19.35 15.70
C GLN A 96 -2.97 -19.72 16.74
N LEU A 97 -1.71 -19.43 16.45
CA LEU A 97 -0.59 -19.65 17.38
C LEU A 97 -0.74 -18.81 18.65
N ALA A 98 -1.18 -17.55 18.53
CA ALA A 98 -1.41 -16.68 19.68
C ALA A 98 -2.54 -17.19 20.58
N ILE A 99 -3.63 -17.73 20.02
CA ILE A 99 -4.70 -18.38 20.80
C ILE A 99 -4.13 -19.58 21.58
N GLN A 100 -3.34 -20.43 20.93
CA GLN A 100 -2.74 -21.59 21.58
C GLN A 100 -1.78 -21.16 22.70
N THR A 101 -0.98 -20.12 22.45
CA THR A 101 -0.04 -19.56 23.43
C THR A 101 -0.75 -18.97 24.64
N LEU A 102 -1.88 -18.28 24.42
CA LEU A 102 -2.73 -17.76 25.49
C LEU A 102 -3.25 -18.88 26.38
N ASN A 103 -3.80 -19.95 25.79
CA ASN A 103 -4.31 -21.10 26.54
C ASN A 103 -3.21 -21.77 27.36
N VAL A 104 -2.03 -22.01 26.78
CA VAL A 104 -0.89 -22.59 27.50
C VAL A 104 -0.43 -21.67 28.64
N SER A 105 -0.42 -20.35 28.42
CA SER A 105 -0.02 -19.37 29.44
C SER A 105 -1.04 -19.30 30.58
N GLU A 106 -2.33 -19.39 30.28
CA GLU A 106 -3.42 -19.47 31.26
C GLU A 106 -3.30 -20.73 32.13
N GLN A 107 -3.07 -21.89 31.51
CA GLN A 107 -2.86 -23.15 32.23
C GLN A 107 -1.64 -23.09 33.15
N ASN A 108 -0.52 -22.52 32.69
CA ASN A 108 0.67 -22.34 33.51
C ASN A 108 0.45 -21.37 34.68
N MET A 109 -0.32 -20.30 34.46
CA MET A 109 -0.70 -19.37 35.52
C MET A 109 -1.54 -20.08 36.60
N ASN A 110 -2.55 -20.84 36.19
CA ASN A 110 -3.42 -21.59 37.11
C ASN A 110 -2.64 -22.66 37.91
N LEU A 111 -1.69 -23.34 37.26
CA LEU A 111 -0.79 -24.27 37.94
C LEU A 111 0.09 -23.53 38.96
N SER A 112 0.70 -22.41 38.57
CA SER A 112 1.57 -21.63 39.45
C SER A 112 0.80 -21.05 40.64
N MET A 113 -0.46 -20.69 40.44
CA MET A 113 -1.37 -20.24 41.50
C MET A 113 -1.62 -21.37 42.51
N SER A 114 -1.90 -22.58 42.02
CA SER A 114 -2.07 -23.76 42.88
C SER A 114 -0.80 -24.12 43.65
N ILE A 115 0.38 -23.88 43.07
CA ILE A 115 1.68 -24.10 43.74
C ILE A 115 1.91 -23.07 44.84
N GLU A 116 1.65 -21.79 44.58
CA GLU A 116 1.77 -20.72 45.56
C GLU A 116 0.83 -20.97 46.75
N GLU A 117 -0.43 -21.29 46.49
CA GLU A 117 -1.43 -21.56 47.52
C GLU A 117 -1.00 -22.72 48.43
N LYS A 118 -0.54 -23.82 47.84
CA LYS A 118 -0.03 -24.98 48.61
C LYS A 118 1.22 -24.64 49.43
N ASN A 119 2.13 -23.83 48.89
CA ASN A 119 3.33 -23.42 49.63
C ASN A 119 3.00 -22.43 50.75
N SER A 120 1.99 -21.57 50.55
CA SER A 120 1.49 -20.67 51.57
C SER A 120 0.96 -21.45 52.77
N ILE A 121 0.08 -22.44 52.53
CA ILE A 121 -0.44 -23.33 53.58
C ILE A 121 0.70 -24.06 54.30
N LYS A 122 1.62 -24.69 53.55
CA LYS A 122 2.76 -25.40 54.13
C LYS A 122 3.68 -24.50 54.95
N PHE A 123 3.83 -23.22 54.57
CA PHE A 123 4.65 -22.27 55.31
C PHE A 123 4.01 -21.94 56.65
N PHE A 124 2.69 -21.71 56.68
CA PHE A 124 1.93 -21.50 57.92
C PHE A 124 1.97 -22.73 58.84
N GLU A 125 2.03 -23.93 58.27
CA GLU A 125 2.21 -25.19 59.01
C GLU A 125 3.68 -25.46 59.42
N GLY A 126 4.63 -24.60 59.01
CA GLY A 126 6.06 -24.74 59.33
C GLY A 126 6.79 -25.83 58.53
N ILE A 127 6.20 -26.32 57.43
CA ILE A 127 6.74 -27.41 56.60
C ILE A 127 7.74 -26.92 55.55
N VAL A 128 7.56 -25.69 55.05
CA VAL A 128 8.46 -25.07 54.05
C VAL A 128 9.06 -23.78 54.57
N SER A 129 10.20 -23.39 54.02
CA SER A 129 10.90 -22.15 54.39
C SER A 129 10.25 -20.90 53.76
N SER A 130 10.52 -19.73 54.34
CA SER A 130 10.11 -18.44 53.75
C SER A 130 10.73 -18.21 52.36
N PHE A 131 11.90 -18.80 52.10
CA PHE A 131 12.56 -18.74 50.81
C PHE A 131 11.82 -19.56 49.74
N GLU A 132 11.34 -20.75 50.07
CA GLU A 132 10.52 -21.57 49.15
C GLU A 132 9.17 -20.92 48.85
N LEU A 133 8.50 -20.37 49.86
CA LEU A 133 7.28 -19.57 49.66
C LEU A 133 7.57 -18.39 48.72
N ARG A 134 8.67 -17.66 48.95
CA ARG A 134 9.05 -16.54 48.10
C ARG A 134 9.31 -16.96 46.66
N GLN A 135 9.95 -18.11 46.43
CA GLN A 135 10.16 -18.64 45.08
C GLN A 135 8.85 -18.97 44.37
N ALA A 136 7.90 -19.62 45.06
CA ALA A 136 6.59 -19.92 44.50
C ALA A 136 5.80 -18.65 44.12
N GLN A 137 5.87 -17.61 44.95
CA GLN A 137 5.27 -16.30 44.66
C GLN A 137 5.89 -15.62 43.44
N LEU A 138 7.21 -15.68 43.30
CA LEU A 138 7.91 -15.14 42.13
C LEU A 138 7.54 -15.90 40.85
N GLN A 139 7.38 -17.23 40.94
CA GLN A 139 6.93 -18.06 39.81
C GLN A 139 5.50 -17.71 39.39
N LEU A 140 4.59 -17.52 40.35
CA LEU A 140 3.23 -17.05 40.05
C LEU A 140 3.26 -15.68 39.34
N LEU A 141 4.03 -14.73 39.86
CA LEU A 141 4.14 -13.39 39.26
C LEU A 141 4.67 -13.45 37.81
N ASP A 142 5.69 -14.26 37.56
CA ASP A 142 6.22 -14.48 36.20
C ASP A 142 5.18 -15.11 35.26
N SER A 143 4.44 -16.12 35.74
CA SER A 143 3.37 -16.74 34.95
C SER A 143 2.21 -15.78 34.63
N GLN A 144 1.85 -14.90 35.56
CA GLN A 144 0.85 -13.86 35.36
C GLN A 144 1.32 -12.83 34.32
N GLN A 145 2.59 -12.40 34.38
CA GLN A 145 3.15 -11.50 33.39
C GLN A 145 3.14 -12.12 31.99
N LYS A 146 3.49 -13.41 31.86
CA LYS A 146 3.44 -14.14 30.58
C LYS A 146 2.02 -14.23 30.03
N TYR A 147 1.04 -14.54 30.87
CA TYR A 147 -0.37 -14.55 30.49
C TYR A 147 -0.82 -13.17 29.98
N LEU A 148 -0.53 -12.10 30.72
CA LEU A 148 -0.87 -10.73 30.29
C LEU A 148 -0.24 -10.36 28.94
N ASN A 149 1.04 -10.70 28.74
CA ASN A 149 1.71 -10.48 27.47
C ASN A 149 1.04 -11.26 26.32
N SER A 150 0.62 -12.51 26.55
CA SER A 150 -0.08 -13.31 25.54
C SER A 150 -1.45 -12.75 25.17
N VAL A 151 -2.16 -12.12 26.13
CA VAL A 151 -3.42 -11.42 25.86
C VAL A 151 -3.17 -10.19 24.98
N LEU A 152 -2.15 -9.39 25.30
CA LEU A 152 -1.78 -8.21 24.52
C LEU A 152 -1.39 -8.58 23.09
N GLU A 153 -0.60 -9.64 22.93
CA GLU A 153 -0.19 -10.16 21.63
C GLU A 153 -1.39 -10.59 20.78
N LEU A 154 -2.33 -11.35 21.37
CA LEU A 154 -3.54 -11.78 20.68
C LEU A 154 -4.39 -10.59 20.19
N ILE A 155 -4.51 -9.54 21.00
CA ILE A 155 -5.23 -8.32 20.64
C ILE A 155 -4.51 -7.59 19.50
N SER A 156 -3.19 -7.50 19.55
CA SER A 156 -2.38 -6.87 18.50
C SER A 156 -2.58 -7.60 17.17
N ILE A 157 -2.40 -8.92 17.14
CA ILE A 157 -2.55 -9.73 15.93
C ILE A 157 -3.99 -9.66 15.40
N LYS A 158 -5.00 -9.68 16.28
CA LYS A 158 -6.40 -9.52 15.87
C LYS A 158 -6.63 -8.16 15.19
N THR A 159 -6.08 -7.09 15.73
CA THR A 159 -6.19 -5.73 15.16
C THR A 159 -5.48 -5.64 13.81
N GLU A 160 -4.30 -6.24 13.68
CA GLU A 160 -3.58 -6.33 12.40
C GLU A 160 -4.39 -7.11 11.36
N LEU A 161 -5.01 -8.22 11.76
CA LEU A 161 -5.86 -9.02 10.87
C LEU A 161 -7.09 -8.22 10.41
N GLU A 162 -7.76 -7.51 11.32
CA GLU A 162 -8.90 -6.65 10.99
C GLU A 162 -8.52 -5.50 10.04
N THR A 163 -7.36 -4.87 10.25
CA THR A 163 -6.88 -3.79 9.36
C THR A 163 -6.51 -4.32 7.97
N LEU A 164 -5.93 -5.51 7.86
CA LEU A 164 -5.69 -6.18 6.58
C LEU A 164 -7.01 -6.43 5.82
N TYR A 165 -8.01 -7.02 6.48
CA TYR A 165 -9.32 -7.26 5.84
C TYR A 165 -10.05 -5.96 5.48
N ASN A 166 -9.98 -4.93 6.32
CA ASN A 166 -10.66 -3.65 6.06
C ASN A 166 -10.02 -2.85 4.92
N ASN A 167 -8.69 -2.95 4.73
CA ASN A 167 -8.01 -2.33 3.60
C ASN A 167 -8.22 -3.08 2.27
N THR A 168 -8.80 -4.29 2.31
CA THR A 168 -9.08 -5.09 1.11
C THR A 168 -10.48 -4.82 0.55
N ASN A 169 -11.38 -4.15 1.29
CA ASN A 169 -12.73 -3.72 0.87
C ASN A 169 -12.75 -2.25 0.43
#